data_AF-A0A4Q1BNG8-F1
#
_entry.id   AF-A0A4Q1BNG8-F1
#
_cell.length_a   1.000
_cell.length_b   1.000
_cell.length_c   1.000
_cell.angle_alpha   90.00
_cell.angle_beta   90.00
_cell.angle_gamma   90.00
#
_symmetry.space_group_name_H-M   'P 1'
#
loop_
_entity.id
_entity.type
_entity.pdbx_description
1 polymer ?
#
loop_
_entity_poly.entity_id
_entity_poly.type
_entity_poly.pdbx_seq_one_letter_code
_entity_poly.pdbx_strand_id
1 'polypeptide(L)'
;MPLLAPYTIDPDSTTFPDITRTLSHLSNWNPTNTFFGSQVNQFLITRETLAQDCRAVYGVLPWSYVATDDPEQEFRWRQIELQSQLTNGQQLTQPESHQLEAIDTLMPRMSELRHATTTALDITVVRRTDIGTTLDCVNSIHLIPPPTYQSLQSNEWRFTSDLERAQRTIYHTDPWKTFLNDQKALRVIMNDQLEKPELSGGISLLSEAVNRVSMSARDVVDKWNDGEGEFPDEEENTMSEAIDGLTEIFPNLGGITQGDLAVTAVEQLLPNRPTVDEPRLTSRF
;
A
#
# COMPACT_ATOMS: atom_id res chain seq x y z
N MET A 1 -3.46 -25.41 14.70
CA MET A 1 -2.32 -24.82 13.96
C MET A 1 -2.37 -23.31 14.14
N PRO A 2 -1.29 -22.53 14.00
CA PRO A 2 -1.43 -21.06 14.03
C PRO A 2 -2.28 -20.62 12.83
N LEU A 3 -3.34 -19.86 13.11
CA LEU A 3 -4.24 -19.27 12.11
C LEU A 3 -3.47 -18.21 11.29
N LEU A 4 -3.79 -18.08 10.00
CA LEU A 4 -3.33 -16.94 9.18
C LEU A 4 -3.71 -15.64 9.87
N ALA A 5 -2.70 -14.89 10.31
CA ALA A 5 -2.95 -13.59 10.90
C ALA A 5 -3.62 -12.68 9.84
N PRO A 6 -4.78 -12.05 10.14
CA PRO A 6 -5.59 -11.29 9.18
C PRO A 6 -5.01 -9.90 8.96
N TYR A 7 -3.74 -9.87 8.59
CA TYR A 7 -3.01 -8.64 8.29
C TYR A 7 -2.02 -8.87 7.14
N THR A 8 -1.77 -7.80 6.41
CA THR A 8 -0.61 -7.68 5.51
C THR A 8 0.21 -6.44 5.87
N ILE A 9 1.46 -6.41 5.46
CA ILE A 9 2.33 -5.24 5.67
C ILE A 9 1.83 -4.06 4.84
N ASP A 10 1.69 -2.91 5.49
CA ASP A 10 1.33 -1.65 4.86
C ASP A 10 2.52 -1.08 4.06
N PRO A 11 2.47 -1.09 2.72
CA PRO A 11 3.58 -0.63 1.88
C PRO A 11 3.86 0.87 2.02
N ASP A 12 2.89 1.66 2.50
CA ASP A 12 2.96 3.12 2.55
C ASP A 12 3.25 3.64 3.97
N SER A 13 3.30 2.75 4.96
CA SER A 13 3.69 3.09 6.35
C SER A 13 5.20 3.31 6.52
N THR A 14 5.98 3.15 5.46
CA THR A 14 7.44 3.22 5.49
C THR A 14 8.02 3.64 4.14
N THR A 15 9.34 3.87 4.11
CA THR A 15 10.05 4.31 2.91
C THR A 15 10.72 3.15 2.16
N PHE A 16 10.96 3.30 0.85
CA PHE A 16 11.76 2.33 0.08
C PHE A 16 13.12 1.97 0.73
N PRO A 17 13.93 2.95 1.19
CA PRO A 17 15.17 2.64 1.90
C PRO A 17 14.97 1.75 3.13
N ASP A 18 13.90 1.97 3.88
CA ASP A 18 13.63 1.23 5.11
C ASP A 18 13.23 -0.23 4.82
N ILE A 19 12.30 -0.47 3.88
CA ILE A 19 11.90 -1.83 3.47
C ILE A 19 13.12 -2.61 2.98
N THR A 20 13.89 -2.02 2.07
CA THR A 20 15.06 -2.69 1.49
C THR A 20 16.19 -2.90 2.50
N ARG A 21 16.35 -2.01 3.49
CA ARG A 21 17.27 -2.22 4.63
C ARG A 21 16.80 -3.40 5.49
N THR A 22 15.51 -3.46 5.83
CA THR A 22 14.92 -4.57 6.58
C THR A 22 15.12 -5.90 5.86
N LEU A 23 14.82 -5.96 4.55
CA LEU A 23 15.06 -7.15 3.72
C LEU A 23 16.54 -7.56 3.70
N SER A 24 17.45 -6.59 3.60
CA SER A 24 18.90 -6.86 3.66
C SER A 24 19.32 -7.46 5.01
N HIS A 25 18.76 -6.97 6.12
CA HIS A 25 19.01 -7.54 7.44
C HIS A 25 18.47 -8.97 7.56
N LEU A 26 17.25 -9.23 7.07
CA LEU A 26 16.67 -10.57 7.05
C LEU A 26 17.51 -11.55 6.23
N SER A 27 18.10 -11.09 5.12
CA SER A 27 18.95 -11.94 4.27
C SER A 27 20.24 -12.34 4.99
N ASN A 28 20.77 -11.46 5.84
CA ASN A 28 21.92 -11.76 6.67
C ASN A 28 21.57 -12.65 7.87
N TRP A 29 20.34 -12.56 8.38
CA TRP A 29 19.87 -13.36 9.50
C TRP A 29 19.59 -14.82 9.10
N ASN A 30 19.13 -15.06 7.86
CA ASN A 30 18.96 -16.40 7.33
C ASN A 30 19.70 -16.60 5.99
N PRO A 31 21.04 -16.73 6.01
CA PRO A 31 21.86 -16.80 4.81
C PRO A 31 21.65 -18.10 4.01
N THR A 32 20.98 -19.10 4.60
CA THR A 32 20.67 -20.37 3.91
C THR A 32 19.52 -20.24 2.92
N ASN A 33 18.73 -19.17 3.00
CA ASN A 33 17.66 -18.88 2.06
C ASN A 33 18.22 -18.15 0.82
N THR A 34 18.80 -18.92 -0.11
CA THR A 34 19.43 -18.39 -1.33
C THR A 34 18.44 -17.74 -2.29
N PHE A 35 17.19 -18.20 -2.31
CA PHE A 35 16.09 -17.58 -3.05
C PHE A 35 15.87 -16.15 -2.56
N PHE A 36 15.72 -15.96 -1.25
CA PHE A 36 15.55 -14.65 -0.64
C PHE A 36 16.77 -13.74 -0.87
N GLY A 37 17.99 -14.25 -0.68
CA GLY A 37 19.21 -13.47 -0.92
C GLY A 37 19.35 -12.97 -2.37
N SER A 38 18.96 -13.78 -3.35
CA SER A 38 18.98 -13.37 -4.76
C SER A 38 17.97 -12.27 -5.09
N GLN A 39 16.75 -12.35 -4.55
CA GLN A 39 15.72 -11.33 -4.74
C GLN A 39 16.08 -10.01 -4.07
N VAL A 40 16.62 -10.05 -2.84
CA VAL A 40 17.03 -8.82 -2.13
C VAL A 40 18.09 -8.06 -2.92
N ASN A 41 19.07 -8.76 -3.51
CA ASN A 41 20.05 -8.12 -4.37
C ASN A 41 19.41 -7.48 -5.61
N GLN A 42 18.44 -8.14 -6.24
CA GLN A 42 17.70 -7.54 -7.36
C GLN A 42 16.94 -6.28 -6.92
N PHE A 43 16.26 -6.30 -5.77
CA PHE A 43 15.57 -5.12 -5.24
C PHE A 43 16.53 -3.97 -4.96
N LEU A 44 17.72 -4.24 -4.42
CA LEU A 44 18.74 -3.21 -4.17
C LEU A 44 19.27 -2.59 -5.47
N ILE A 45 19.51 -3.40 -6.50
CA ILE A 45 19.94 -2.92 -7.83
C ILE A 45 18.84 -2.05 -8.44
N THR A 46 17.60 -2.55 -8.47
CA THR A 46 16.45 -1.81 -9.03
C THR A 46 16.23 -0.50 -8.28
N ARG A 47 16.35 -0.49 -6.94
CA ARG A 47 16.24 0.73 -6.13
C ARG A 47 17.30 1.76 -6.50
N GLU A 48 18.56 1.34 -6.67
CA GLU A 48 19.63 2.27 -7.05
C GLU A 48 19.40 2.84 -8.46
N THR A 49 18.97 2.01 -9.42
CA THR A 49 18.58 2.48 -10.75
C THR A 49 17.45 3.50 -10.67
N LEU A 50 16.38 3.21 -9.92
CA LEU A 50 15.28 4.16 -9.75
C LEU A 50 15.72 5.45 -9.06
N ALA A 51 16.61 5.39 -8.06
CA ALA A 51 17.13 6.58 -7.41
C ALA A 51 17.98 7.45 -8.37
N GLN A 52 18.69 6.85 -9.32
CA GLN A 52 19.39 7.58 -10.39
C GLN A 52 18.39 8.24 -11.34
N ASP A 53 17.36 7.51 -11.78
CA ASP A 53 16.33 8.03 -12.66
C ASP A 53 15.54 9.18 -11.98
N CYS A 54 15.23 9.06 -10.69
CA CYS A 54 14.58 10.12 -9.90
C CYS A 54 15.43 11.39 -9.84
N ARG A 55 16.74 11.25 -9.59
CA ARG A 55 17.70 12.37 -9.60
C ARG A 55 17.75 13.05 -10.97
N ALA A 56 17.63 12.29 -12.05
CA ALA A 56 17.57 12.86 -13.40
C ALA A 56 16.30 13.71 -13.59
N VAL A 57 15.14 13.24 -13.14
CA VAL A 57 13.86 14.00 -13.20
C VAL A 57 13.92 15.30 -12.40
N TYR A 58 14.50 15.27 -11.20
CA TYR A 58 14.75 16.48 -10.41
C TYR A 58 15.66 17.49 -11.09
N GLY A 59 16.56 17.03 -11.97
CA GLY A 59 17.48 17.88 -12.73
C GLY A 59 16.87 18.55 -13.96
N VAL A 60 15.68 18.17 -14.41
CA VAL A 60 15.07 18.69 -15.65
C VAL A 60 14.56 20.12 -15.48
N LEU A 61 13.89 20.41 -14.37
CA LEU A 61 13.30 21.70 -14.05
C LEU A 61 13.42 22.00 -12.56
N PRO A 62 13.40 23.28 -12.14
CA PRO A 62 13.32 23.65 -10.73
C PRO A 62 12.20 22.89 -10.03
N TRP A 63 12.55 22.22 -8.93
CA TRP A 63 11.62 21.38 -8.19
C TRP A 63 11.00 22.15 -7.03
N SER A 64 9.66 22.16 -6.96
CA SER A 64 8.91 22.92 -5.95
C SER A 64 8.66 22.15 -4.66
N TYR A 65 8.88 20.84 -4.67
CA TYR A 65 8.69 19.97 -3.50
C TYR A 65 10.03 19.68 -2.82
N VAL A 66 10.02 19.17 -1.60
CA VAL A 66 11.27 18.74 -0.94
C VAL A 66 11.68 17.41 -1.58
N ALA A 67 12.93 17.30 -2.04
CA ALA A 67 13.42 16.03 -2.55
C ALA A 67 13.57 15.04 -1.38
N THR A 68 13.02 13.84 -1.53
CA THR A 68 13.04 12.77 -0.53
C THR A 68 13.69 11.51 -1.10
N ASP A 69 14.09 10.59 -0.23
CA ASP A 69 14.60 9.27 -0.65
C ASP A 69 13.48 8.35 -1.17
N ASP A 70 12.22 8.78 -1.06
CA ASP A 70 11.04 8.07 -1.53
C ASP A 70 10.06 9.06 -2.20
N PRO A 71 10.33 9.46 -3.45
CA PRO A 71 9.70 10.64 -4.05
C PRO A 71 8.35 10.37 -4.72
N GLU A 72 7.73 9.23 -4.45
CA GLU A 72 6.51 8.77 -5.13
C GLU A 72 5.36 9.79 -4.97
N GLN A 73 5.25 10.38 -3.79
CA GLN A 73 4.24 11.40 -3.48
C GLN A 73 4.52 12.72 -4.21
N GLU A 74 5.76 13.22 -4.17
CA GLU A 74 6.14 14.47 -4.83
C GLU A 74 6.03 14.35 -6.35
N PHE A 75 6.36 13.19 -6.92
CA PHE A 75 6.18 12.90 -8.33
C PHE A 75 4.71 12.91 -8.72
N ARG A 76 3.84 12.29 -7.92
CA ARG A 76 2.39 12.33 -8.14
C ARG A 76 1.85 13.77 -8.09
N TRP A 77 2.24 14.57 -7.11
CA TRP A 77 1.82 15.98 -7.06
C TRP A 77 2.30 16.78 -8.26
N ARG A 78 3.55 16.56 -8.70
CA ARG A 78 4.08 17.20 -9.91
C ARG A 78 3.35 16.75 -11.17
N GLN A 79 3.02 15.47 -11.28
CA GLN A 79 2.23 14.92 -12.38
C GLN A 79 0.86 15.61 -12.45
N ILE A 80 0.15 15.70 -11.32
CA ILE A 80 -1.16 16.37 -11.23
C ILE A 80 -1.07 17.85 -11.63
N GLU A 81 -0.04 18.56 -11.16
CA GLU A 81 0.19 19.96 -11.52
C GLU A 81 0.33 20.14 -13.04
N LEU A 82 1.19 19.35 -13.68
CA LEU A 82 1.43 19.41 -15.13
C LEU A 82 0.21 18.97 -15.94
N GLN A 83 -0.51 17.94 -15.51
CA GLN A 83 -1.75 17.48 -16.15
C GLN A 83 -2.89 18.49 -15.99
N SER A 84 -2.95 19.22 -14.88
CA SER A 84 -3.93 20.30 -14.65
C SER A 84 -3.71 21.46 -15.63
N GLN A 85 -2.45 21.82 -15.90
CA GLN A 85 -2.14 22.84 -16.92
C GLN A 85 -2.69 22.43 -18.30
N LEU A 86 -2.45 21.18 -18.72
CA LEU A 86 -2.98 20.64 -19.97
C LEU A 86 -4.51 20.66 -20.01
N THR A 87 -5.16 20.23 -18.93
CA THR A 87 -6.64 20.18 -18.82
C THR A 87 -7.26 21.57 -18.89
N ASN A 88 -6.56 22.58 -18.36
CA ASN A 88 -6.96 23.99 -18.42
C ASN A 88 -6.61 24.66 -19.76
N GLY A 89 -6.15 23.90 -20.76
CA GLY A 89 -5.85 24.40 -22.10
C GLY A 89 -4.51 25.13 -22.22
N GLN A 90 -3.63 25.02 -21.22
CA GLN A 90 -2.27 25.55 -21.29
C GLN A 90 -1.36 24.58 -22.07
N GLN A 91 -0.35 25.12 -22.75
CA GLN A 91 0.69 24.32 -23.38
C GLN A 91 1.86 24.16 -22.41
N LEU A 92 2.26 22.91 -22.18
CA LEU A 92 3.50 22.62 -21.48
C LEU A 92 4.69 23.05 -22.34
N THR A 93 5.69 23.63 -21.72
CA THR A 93 7.01 23.81 -22.36
C THR A 93 7.62 22.45 -22.69
N GLN A 94 8.61 22.43 -23.59
CA GLN A 94 9.30 21.18 -23.94
C GLN A 94 9.95 20.49 -22.70
N PRO A 95 10.63 21.22 -21.78
CA PRO A 95 11.13 20.61 -20.56
C PRO A 95 10.04 20.05 -19.64
N GLU A 96 8.89 20.72 -19.53
CA GLU A 96 7.75 20.24 -18.72
C GLU A 96 7.13 18.97 -19.32
N SER A 97 7.03 18.92 -20.65
CA SER A 97 6.54 17.72 -21.35
C SER A 97 7.47 16.53 -21.14
N HIS A 98 8.79 16.73 -21.25
CA HIS A 98 9.77 15.67 -20.96
C HIS A 98 9.75 15.25 -19.49
N GLN A 99 9.55 16.20 -18.56
CA GLN A 99 9.44 15.89 -17.14
C GLN A 99 8.19 15.05 -16.85
N LEU A 100 7.04 15.40 -17.43
CA LEU A 100 5.80 14.63 -17.30
C LEU A 100 5.97 13.21 -17.84
N GLU A 101 6.55 13.04 -19.04
CA GLU A 101 6.81 11.72 -19.64
C GLU A 101 7.73 10.86 -18.78
N ALA A 102 8.78 11.47 -18.20
CA ALA A 102 9.69 10.76 -17.30
C ALA A 102 8.99 10.33 -15.99
N ILE A 103 8.14 11.19 -15.42
CA ILE A 103 7.35 10.87 -14.23
C ILE A 103 6.35 9.74 -14.53
N ASP A 104 5.63 9.82 -15.65
CA ASP A 104 4.67 8.81 -16.11
C ASP A 104 5.32 7.43 -16.29
N THR A 105 6.59 7.41 -16.69
CA THR A 105 7.38 6.18 -16.83
C THR A 105 7.91 5.65 -15.49
N LEU A 106 8.27 6.54 -14.56
CA LEU A 106 8.91 6.16 -13.30
C LEU A 106 7.93 5.71 -12.22
N MET A 107 6.79 6.40 -12.10
CA MET A 107 5.82 6.11 -11.05
C MET A 107 5.34 4.64 -11.05
N PRO A 108 4.99 4.02 -12.20
CA PRO A 108 4.62 2.61 -12.23
C PRO A 108 5.75 1.70 -11.73
N ARG A 109 7.00 1.95 -12.15
CA ARG A 109 8.18 1.16 -11.74
C ARG A 109 8.45 1.28 -10.24
N MET A 110 8.26 2.45 -9.66
CA MET A 110 8.36 2.65 -8.22
C MET A 110 7.26 1.86 -7.50
N SER A 111 6.01 1.99 -7.93
CA SER A 111 4.88 1.26 -7.35
C SER A 111 5.08 -0.26 -7.40
N GLU A 112 5.58 -0.78 -8.53
CA GLU A 112 5.94 -2.20 -8.71
C GLU A 112 7.03 -2.65 -7.75
N LEU A 113 8.10 -1.87 -7.59
CA LEU A 113 9.16 -2.18 -6.62
C LEU A 113 8.60 -2.20 -5.19
N ARG A 114 7.66 -1.29 -4.86
CA ARG A 114 7.09 -1.20 -3.51
C ARG A 114 6.26 -2.42 -3.21
N HIS A 115 5.41 -2.79 -4.16
CA HIS A 115 4.61 -4.00 -4.07
C HIS A 115 5.53 -5.22 -3.93
N ALA A 116 6.50 -5.41 -4.83
CA ALA A 116 7.39 -6.56 -4.80
C ALA A 116 8.20 -6.69 -3.50
N THR A 117 8.75 -5.58 -3.00
CA THR A 117 9.52 -5.58 -1.74
C THR A 117 8.63 -5.80 -0.52
N THR A 118 7.42 -5.23 -0.50
CA THR A 118 6.44 -5.45 0.57
C THR A 118 5.94 -6.89 0.57
N THR A 119 5.58 -7.44 -0.59
CA THR A 119 5.22 -8.86 -0.75
C THR A 119 6.34 -9.75 -0.25
N ALA A 120 7.59 -9.51 -0.67
CA ALA A 120 8.74 -10.30 -0.23
C ALA A 120 8.90 -10.27 1.29
N LEU A 121 8.68 -9.12 1.93
CA LEU A 121 8.74 -8.98 3.38
C LEU A 121 7.58 -9.73 4.05
N ASP A 122 6.36 -9.52 3.56
CA ASP A 122 5.12 -10.05 4.08
C ASP A 122 5.09 -11.58 4.07
N ILE A 123 5.59 -12.22 3.00
CA ILE A 123 5.65 -13.68 2.90
C ILE A 123 6.84 -14.27 3.68
N THR A 124 7.85 -13.47 4.05
CA THR A 124 9.07 -13.95 4.70
C THR A 124 8.98 -13.91 6.22
N VAL A 125 8.34 -12.89 6.77
CA VAL A 125 8.24 -12.70 8.22
C VAL A 125 6.83 -12.42 8.68
N VAL A 126 6.50 -12.98 9.84
CA VAL A 126 5.24 -12.74 10.56
C VAL A 126 5.53 -12.31 11.98
N ARG A 127 4.64 -11.49 12.53
CA ARG A 127 4.68 -11.05 13.92
C ARG A 127 4.36 -12.25 14.83
N ARG A 128 5.12 -12.41 15.91
CA ARG A 128 4.96 -13.50 16.89
C ARG A 128 3.79 -13.27 17.82
N THR A 129 3.54 -12.02 18.22
CA THR A 129 2.32 -11.69 18.93
C THR A 129 1.21 -11.65 17.91
N ASP A 130 0.22 -12.53 18.08
CA ASP A 130 -1.11 -12.31 17.51
C ASP A 130 -1.49 -10.85 17.79
N ILE A 131 -2.09 -10.19 16.81
CA ILE A 131 -2.82 -8.95 17.05
C ILE A 131 -3.89 -9.36 18.07
N GLY A 132 -3.58 -9.19 19.36
CA GLY A 132 -4.10 -10.07 20.40
C GLY A 132 -5.60 -9.98 20.53
N THR A 133 -6.27 -11.12 20.71
CA THR A 133 -7.54 -11.32 21.48
C THR A 133 -8.70 -10.32 21.32
N THR A 134 -8.66 -9.43 20.34
CA THR A 134 -9.73 -8.51 19.92
C THR A 134 -9.98 -8.68 18.44
N LEU A 135 -9.99 -9.94 17.99
CA LEU A 135 -10.37 -10.33 16.64
C LEU A 135 -11.88 -10.56 16.48
N ASP A 136 -12.66 -10.38 17.55
CA ASP A 136 -14.10 -10.69 17.56
C ASP A 136 -14.96 -9.82 16.61
N CYS A 137 -14.40 -8.83 15.90
CA CYS A 137 -15.16 -7.92 15.02
C CYS A 137 -14.33 -7.29 13.88
N VAL A 138 -13.51 -8.03 13.13
CA VAL A 138 -12.65 -7.40 12.11
C VAL A 138 -13.23 -7.48 10.71
N ASN A 139 -13.86 -6.38 10.27
CA ASN A 139 -14.47 -6.23 8.95
C ASN A 139 -13.47 -5.97 7.79
N SER A 140 -12.16 -6.19 7.98
CA SER A 140 -11.12 -5.88 6.97
C SER A 140 -9.76 -6.54 7.26
N ILE A 141 -8.87 -6.69 6.27
CA ILE A 141 -7.46 -7.04 6.52
C ILE A 141 -6.76 -5.86 7.19
N HIS A 142 -6.14 -6.08 8.35
CA HIS A 142 -5.32 -5.05 8.97
C HIS A 142 -4.06 -4.78 8.15
N LEU A 143 -3.77 -3.51 7.87
CA LEU A 143 -2.45 -3.13 7.38
C LEU A 143 -1.57 -2.81 8.59
N ILE A 144 -0.40 -3.44 8.71
CA ILE A 144 0.53 -3.15 9.82
C ILE A 144 1.84 -2.58 9.31
N PRO A 145 2.53 -1.74 10.09
CA PRO A 145 3.85 -1.28 9.70
C PRO A 145 4.84 -2.46 9.59
N PRO A 146 5.79 -2.40 8.65
CA PRO A 146 6.81 -3.41 8.50
C PRO A 146 7.70 -3.49 9.74
N PRO A 147 8.38 -4.63 9.95
CA PRO A 147 9.37 -4.74 11.01
C PRO A 147 10.46 -3.67 10.86
N THR A 148 10.72 -3.00 11.98
CA THR A 148 11.93 -2.19 12.16
C THR A 148 13.09 -3.08 12.54
N TYR A 149 14.31 -2.58 12.37
CA TYR A 149 15.51 -3.29 12.84
C TYR A 149 15.42 -3.66 14.34
N GLN A 150 14.89 -2.74 15.17
CA GLN A 150 14.72 -2.98 16.59
C GLN A 150 13.68 -4.07 16.88
N SER A 151 12.56 -4.10 16.15
CA SER A 151 11.53 -5.13 16.35
C SER A 151 11.98 -6.52 15.86
N LEU A 152 12.90 -6.60 14.90
CA LEU A 152 13.53 -7.86 14.53
C LEU A 152 14.42 -8.41 15.66
N GLN A 153 15.13 -7.52 16.39
CA GLN A 153 15.99 -7.91 17.50
C GLN A 153 15.21 -8.31 18.77
N SER A 154 14.04 -7.73 19.00
CA SER A 154 13.20 -8.01 20.17
C SER A 154 12.42 -9.34 20.08
N ASN A 155 12.66 -10.16 19.05
CA ASN A 155 11.91 -11.38 18.74
C ASN A 155 10.39 -11.14 18.53
N GLU A 156 9.96 -9.91 18.24
CA GLU A 156 8.55 -9.63 17.90
C GLU A 156 8.16 -10.25 16.56
N TRP A 157 9.13 -10.57 15.71
CA TRP A 157 8.94 -11.15 14.39
C TRP A 157 9.65 -12.51 14.30
N ARG A 158 9.15 -13.37 13.43
CA ARG A 158 9.77 -14.66 13.09
C ARG A 158 9.64 -14.92 11.60
N PHE A 159 10.51 -15.78 11.09
CA PHE A 159 10.34 -16.32 9.74
C PHE A 159 9.06 -17.14 9.64
N THR A 160 8.41 -17.03 8.49
CA THR A 160 7.28 -17.88 8.10
C THR A 160 7.72 -19.31 7.84
N SER A 161 6.85 -20.26 8.17
CA SER A 161 6.90 -21.62 7.64
C SER A 161 6.51 -21.64 6.15
N ASP A 162 6.76 -22.74 5.45
CA ASP A 162 6.39 -22.85 4.03
C ASP A 162 4.86 -22.80 3.82
N LEU A 163 4.09 -23.35 4.76
CA LEU A 163 2.63 -23.25 4.75
C LEU A 163 2.18 -21.80 4.89
N GLU A 164 2.69 -21.07 5.88
CA GLU A 164 2.36 -19.65 6.09
C GLU A 164 2.80 -18.79 4.90
N ARG A 165 3.94 -19.11 4.27
CA ARG A 165 4.39 -18.41 3.06
C ARG A 165 3.41 -18.60 1.91
N ALA A 166 2.93 -19.83 1.71
CA ALA A 166 1.95 -20.13 0.68
C ALA A 166 0.64 -19.37 0.94
N GLN A 167 0.14 -19.41 2.18
CA GLN A 167 -1.09 -18.70 2.57
C GLN A 167 -0.97 -17.18 2.42
N ARG A 168 0.14 -16.58 2.86
CA ARG A 168 0.33 -15.12 2.76
C ARG A 168 0.49 -14.65 1.31
N THR A 169 0.90 -15.52 0.40
CA THR A 169 0.98 -15.19 -1.03
C THR A 169 -0.39 -14.84 -1.61
N ILE A 170 -1.48 -15.38 -1.04
CA ILE A 170 -2.86 -15.14 -1.47
C ILE A 170 -3.22 -13.65 -1.43
N TYR A 171 -2.76 -12.90 -0.40
CA TYR A 171 -2.99 -11.46 -0.30
C TYR A 171 -2.36 -10.66 -1.44
N HIS A 172 -1.36 -11.23 -2.11
CA HIS A 172 -0.62 -10.59 -3.21
C HIS A 172 -1.05 -11.11 -4.58
N THR A 173 -2.14 -11.86 -4.64
CA THR A 173 -2.80 -12.33 -5.87
C THR A 173 -4.25 -11.83 -5.95
N ASP A 174 -4.85 -11.86 -7.14
CA ASP A 174 -6.26 -11.48 -7.28
C ASP A 174 -7.17 -12.49 -6.58
N PRO A 175 -8.29 -12.06 -5.97
CA PRO A 175 -8.84 -10.69 -5.99
C PRO A 175 -8.25 -9.73 -4.94
N TRP A 176 -7.57 -10.25 -3.92
CA TRP A 176 -7.07 -9.47 -2.78
C TRP A 176 -6.09 -8.37 -3.17
N LYS A 177 -5.18 -8.66 -4.09
CA LYS A 177 -4.23 -7.67 -4.61
C LYS A 177 -4.96 -6.45 -5.18
N THR A 178 -6.00 -6.68 -5.99
CA THR A 178 -6.79 -5.61 -6.59
C THR A 178 -7.51 -4.79 -5.51
N PHE A 179 -8.14 -5.46 -4.54
CA PHE A 179 -8.79 -4.78 -3.42
C PHE A 179 -7.82 -3.92 -2.59
N LEU A 180 -6.66 -4.46 -2.22
CA LEU A 180 -5.62 -3.73 -1.47
C LEU A 180 -5.07 -2.53 -2.26
N ASN A 181 -4.91 -2.67 -3.58
CA ASN A 181 -4.49 -1.56 -4.44
C ASN A 181 -5.55 -0.45 -4.51
N ASP A 182 -6.83 -0.80 -4.58
CA ASP A 182 -7.92 0.17 -4.56
C ASP A 182 -8.00 0.89 -3.21
N GLN A 183 -7.83 0.16 -2.09
CA GLN A 183 -7.75 0.76 -0.75
C GLN A 183 -6.59 1.75 -0.65
N LYS A 184 -5.42 1.39 -1.19
CA LYS A 184 -4.26 2.29 -1.28
C LYS A 184 -4.60 3.53 -2.11
N ALA A 185 -5.20 3.37 -3.29
CA ALA A 185 -5.56 4.50 -4.15
C ALA A 185 -6.53 5.47 -3.45
N LEU A 186 -7.54 4.95 -2.74
CA LEU A 186 -8.46 5.75 -1.94
C LEU A 186 -7.73 6.53 -0.84
N ARG A 187 -6.87 5.85 -0.08
CA ARG A 187 -6.06 6.49 0.98
C ARG A 187 -5.16 7.59 0.44
N VAL A 188 -4.50 7.34 -0.69
CA VAL A 188 -3.64 8.32 -1.37
C VAL A 188 -4.43 9.57 -1.75
N ILE A 189 -5.59 9.42 -2.39
CA ILE A 189 -6.45 10.54 -2.79
C ILE A 189 -6.85 11.38 -1.58
N MET A 190 -7.19 10.74 -0.46
CA MET A 190 -7.53 11.45 0.77
C MET A 190 -6.36 12.22 1.37
N ASN A 191 -5.18 11.59 1.46
CA ASN A 191 -3.98 12.24 1.99
C ASN A 191 -3.59 13.44 1.12
N ASP A 192 -3.68 13.31 -0.20
CA ASP A 192 -3.43 14.41 -1.14
C ASP A 192 -4.44 15.56 -0.95
N GLN A 193 -5.72 15.26 -0.70
CA GLN A 193 -6.73 16.29 -0.37
C GLN A 193 -6.41 17.06 0.92
N LEU A 194 -5.81 16.40 1.90
CA LEU A 194 -5.42 17.03 3.16
C LEU A 194 -4.14 17.86 3.04
N GLU A 195 -3.12 17.34 2.35
CA GLU A 195 -1.81 17.98 2.26
C GLU A 195 -1.71 19.01 1.12
N LYS A 196 -2.46 18.79 0.03
CA LYS A 196 -2.47 19.60 -1.20
C LYS A 196 -3.89 19.81 -1.73
N PRO A 197 -4.76 20.52 -0.98
CA PRO A 197 -6.14 20.79 -1.40
C PRO A 197 -6.21 21.55 -2.74
N GLU A 198 -5.19 22.32 -3.09
CA GLU A 198 -5.08 23.06 -4.35
C GLU A 198 -4.82 22.18 -5.58
N LEU A 199 -4.30 20.96 -5.38
CA LEU A 199 -4.00 20.01 -6.46
C LEU A 199 -5.05 18.91 -6.59
N SER A 200 -5.91 18.72 -5.59
CA SER A 200 -6.82 17.58 -5.57
C SER A 200 -7.96 17.76 -6.57
N GLY A 201 -8.13 16.79 -7.48
CA GLY A 201 -9.35 16.72 -8.28
C GLY A 201 -10.56 16.59 -7.37
N GLY A 202 -11.65 17.27 -7.75
CA GLY A 202 -12.83 17.44 -6.91
C GLY A 202 -13.51 16.13 -6.49
N ILE A 203 -14.67 16.26 -5.84
CA ILE A 203 -15.52 15.18 -5.28
C ILE A 203 -15.66 13.94 -6.21
N SER A 204 -15.57 14.12 -7.53
CA SER A 204 -15.60 13.05 -8.53
C SER A 204 -14.50 11.99 -8.36
N LEU A 205 -13.23 12.36 -8.10
CA LEU A 205 -12.14 11.38 -7.98
C LEU A 205 -12.29 10.51 -6.73
N LEU A 206 -12.70 11.12 -5.62
CA LEU A 206 -12.98 10.41 -4.37
C LEU A 206 -14.15 9.44 -4.54
N SER A 207 -15.23 9.87 -5.18
CA SER A 207 -16.39 9.00 -5.46
C SER A 207 -16.03 7.82 -6.35
N GLU A 208 -15.21 8.02 -7.38
CA GLU A 208 -14.74 6.94 -8.24
C GLU A 208 -13.86 5.93 -7.48
N ALA A 209 -12.96 6.43 -6.63
CA ALA A 209 -12.11 5.58 -5.80
C ALA A 209 -12.92 4.74 -4.80
N VAL A 210 -13.94 5.33 -4.15
CA VAL A 210 -14.86 4.60 -3.27
C VAL A 210 -15.61 3.52 -4.05
N ASN A 211 -16.08 3.81 -5.27
CA ASN A 211 -16.75 2.83 -6.12
C ASN A 211 -15.81 1.67 -6.49
N ARG A 212 -14.55 1.94 -6.86
CA ARG A 212 -13.57 0.89 -7.17
C ARG A 212 -13.34 -0.03 -5.97
N VAL A 213 -13.05 0.53 -4.79
CA VAL A 213 -12.88 -0.25 -3.54
C VAL A 213 -14.13 -1.09 -3.25
N SER A 214 -15.32 -0.52 -3.44
CA SER A 214 -16.58 -1.24 -3.23
C SER A 214 -16.75 -2.42 -4.19
N MET A 215 -16.36 -2.24 -5.46
CA MET A 215 -16.44 -3.30 -6.47
C MET A 215 -15.41 -4.41 -6.23
N SER A 216 -14.16 -4.06 -5.92
CA SER A 216 -13.12 -5.06 -5.65
C SER A 216 -13.36 -5.81 -4.34
N ALA A 217 -13.93 -5.15 -3.32
CA ALA A 217 -14.42 -5.83 -2.13
C ALA A 217 -15.50 -6.87 -2.47
N ARG A 218 -16.47 -6.55 -3.35
CA ARG A 218 -17.47 -7.53 -3.78
C ARG A 218 -16.84 -8.71 -4.53
N ASP A 219 -15.88 -8.45 -5.41
CA ASP A 219 -15.17 -9.51 -6.13
C ASP A 219 -14.42 -10.46 -5.16
N VAL A 220 -13.85 -9.93 -4.07
CA VAL A 220 -13.28 -10.75 -2.98
C VAL A 220 -14.35 -11.65 -2.34
N VAL A 221 -15.50 -11.09 -1.97
CA VAL A 221 -16.59 -11.83 -1.33
C VAL A 221 -17.21 -12.88 -2.26
N ASP A 222 -17.46 -12.54 -3.51
CA ASP A 222 -18.07 -13.43 -4.50
C ASP A 222 -17.16 -14.64 -4.76
N LYS A 223 -15.86 -14.41 -5.02
CA LYS A 223 -14.89 -15.49 -5.22
C LYS A 223 -14.68 -16.37 -3.99
N TRP A 224 -14.79 -15.79 -2.80
CA TRP A 224 -14.78 -16.57 -1.56
C TRP A 224 -15.98 -17.50 -1.48
N ASN A 225 -17.19 -16.97 -1.69
CA ASN A 225 -18.43 -17.75 -1.62
C ASN A 225 -18.51 -18.84 -2.69
N ASP A 226 -17.94 -18.59 -3.87
CA ASP A 226 -17.91 -19.55 -4.99
C ASP A 226 -16.84 -20.65 -4.82
N GLY A 227 -16.01 -20.58 -3.77
CA GLY A 227 -14.90 -21.51 -3.55
C GLY A 227 -13.80 -21.41 -4.61
N GLU A 228 -13.74 -20.29 -5.34
CA GLU A 228 -12.75 -20.03 -6.38
C GLU A 228 -11.47 -19.46 -5.73
N GLY A 229 -10.70 -20.34 -5.08
CA GLY A 229 -9.33 -20.08 -4.64
C GLY A 229 -8.75 -21.21 -3.79
N GLU A 230 -7.42 -21.36 -3.77
CA GLU A 230 -6.70 -22.28 -2.87
C GLU A 230 -6.76 -21.74 -1.44
N PHE A 231 -7.95 -21.72 -0.84
CA PHE A 231 -8.15 -21.32 0.55
C PHE A 231 -8.16 -22.58 1.43
N PRO A 232 -7.27 -22.69 2.43
CA PRO A 232 -7.23 -23.87 3.28
C PRO A 232 -8.47 -23.94 4.19
N ASP A 233 -9.16 -25.09 4.18
CA ASP A 233 -10.39 -25.40 4.93
C ASP A 233 -10.32 -25.11 6.45
N GLU A 234 -9.12 -24.98 7.03
CA GLU A 234 -8.91 -24.75 8.48
C GLU A 234 -8.97 -23.26 8.90
N GLU A 235 -9.15 -22.33 7.96
CA GLU A 235 -9.13 -20.87 8.21
C GLU A 235 -10.45 -20.16 7.84
N GLU A 236 -11.48 -20.95 7.55
CA GLU A 236 -12.81 -20.47 7.14
C GLU A 236 -13.36 -19.43 8.11
N ASN A 237 -13.17 -19.57 9.44
CA ASN A 237 -13.77 -18.66 10.42
C ASN A 237 -13.22 -17.22 10.39
N THR A 238 -11.90 -17.01 10.38
CA THR A 238 -11.31 -15.65 10.49
C THR A 238 -11.36 -14.87 9.17
N MET A 239 -11.22 -15.57 8.03
CA MET A 239 -11.44 -14.95 6.72
C MET A 239 -12.94 -14.72 6.45
N SER A 240 -13.83 -15.60 6.93
CA SER A 240 -15.28 -15.35 6.89
C SER A 240 -15.67 -14.11 7.69
N GLU A 241 -15.06 -13.82 8.85
CA GLU A 241 -15.33 -12.57 9.58
C GLU A 241 -14.95 -11.30 8.80
N ALA A 242 -13.80 -11.30 8.11
CA ALA A 242 -13.41 -10.19 7.24
C ALA A 242 -14.35 -10.03 6.04
N ILE A 243 -14.81 -11.14 5.48
CA ILE A 243 -15.75 -11.17 4.35
C ILE A 243 -17.17 -10.83 4.77
N ASP A 244 -17.62 -11.28 5.92
CA ASP A 244 -18.90 -10.92 6.55
C ASP A 244 -18.91 -9.43 6.84
N GLY A 245 -17.82 -8.88 7.37
CA GLY A 245 -17.68 -7.45 7.57
C GLY A 245 -17.68 -6.63 6.27
N LEU A 246 -17.01 -7.09 5.21
CA LEU A 246 -17.15 -6.48 3.88
C LEU A 246 -18.59 -6.57 3.37
N THR A 247 -19.26 -7.71 3.62
CA THR A 247 -20.65 -7.97 3.24
C THR A 247 -21.63 -7.04 3.95
N GLU A 248 -21.40 -6.74 5.23
CA GLU A 248 -22.17 -5.79 6.04
C GLU A 248 -21.99 -4.33 5.61
N ILE A 249 -20.85 -3.99 4.99
CA ILE A 249 -20.55 -2.64 4.51
C ILE A 249 -21.28 -2.35 3.16
N PHE A 250 -21.52 -3.36 2.31
CA PHE A 250 -22.11 -3.16 0.97
C PHE A 250 -23.51 -2.51 0.92
N PRO A 251 -24.46 -2.79 1.82
CA PRO A 251 -25.76 -2.12 1.86
C PRO A 251 -25.64 -0.61 2.10
N ASN A 252 -24.62 -0.19 2.85
CA ASN A 252 -24.38 1.22 3.19
C ASN A 252 -23.65 1.98 2.07
N LEU A 253 -22.85 1.28 1.25
CA LEU A 253 -22.12 1.85 0.11
C LEU A 253 -23.01 2.17 -1.11
N GLY A 254 -24.09 1.39 -1.31
CA GLY A 254 -25.02 1.56 -2.44
C GLY A 254 -25.81 2.87 -2.45
N GLY A 255 -25.80 3.64 -1.36
CA GLY A 255 -26.49 4.94 -1.22
C GLY A 255 -25.60 6.18 -1.30
N ILE A 256 -24.30 6.03 -1.57
CA ILE A 256 -23.31 7.09 -1.36
C ILE A 256 -23.08 7.89 -2.64
N THR A 257 -23.94 8.89 -2.87
CA THR A 257 -23.83 9.81 -4.01
C THR A 257 -23.48 11.26 -3.62
N GLN A 258 -23.21 11.55 -2.33
CA GLN A 258 -22.91 12.91 -1.85
C GLN A 258 -21.84 12.96 -0.74
N GLY A 259 -21.04 14.04 -0.76
CA GLY A 259 -19.72 14.18 -0.14
C GLY A 259 -19.59 13.94 1.38
N ASP A 260 -20.67 14.06 2.16
CA ASP A 260 -20.62 13.78 3.60
C ASP A 260 -20.67 12.27 3.93
N LEU A 261 -21.19 11.43 3.03
CA LEU A 261 -21.26 9.97 3.20
C LEU A 261 -20.00 9.23 2.72
N ALA A 262 -19.20 9.87 1.85
CA ALA A 262 -17.91 9.33 1.42
C ALA A 262 -16.95 9.19 2.62
N VAL A 263 -17.04 10.07 3.62
CA VAL A 263 -16.25 10.03 4.86
C VAL A 263 -16.60 8.79 5.69
N THR A 264 -17.88 8.42 5.80
CA THR A 264 -18.32 7.24 6.57
C THR A 264 -17.95 5.93 5.87
N ALA A 265 -18.05 5.85 4.54
CA ALA A 265 -17.56 4.69 3.78
C ALA A 265 -16.05 4.50 3.88
N VAL A 266 -15.32 5.61 3.82
CA VAL A 266 -13.88 5.66 4.03
C VAL A 266 -13.49 5.16 5.42
N GLU A 267 -14.24 5.54 6.47
CA GLU A 267 -14.02 5.09 7.85
C GLU A 267 -14.22 3.58 8.02
N GLN A 268 -15.07 2.97 7.20
CA GLN A 268 -15.33 1.52 7.23
C GLN A 268 -14.38 0.73 6.32
N LEU A 269 -13.87 1.33 5.25
CA LEU A 269 -13.02 0.68 4.25
C LEU A 269 -11.51 0.88 4.46
N LEU A 270 -11.10 1.80 5.34
CA LEU A 270 -9.69 2.05 5.69
C LEU A 270 -9.48 1.83 7.21
N PRO A 271 -8.96 0.67 7.64
CA PRO A 271 -8.85 0.35 9.06
C PRO A 271 -7.87 1.24 9.86
N ASN A 272 -6.99 1.99 9.17
CA ASN A 272 -6.00 2.87 9.79
C ASN A 272 -6.09 4.30 9.23
N ARG A 273 -7.16 5.02 9.56
CA ARG A 273 -7.15 6.47 9.35
C ARG A 273 -5.97 7.05 10.17
N PRO A 274 -5.10 7.90 9.60
CA PRO A 274 -4.30 8.77 10.43
C PRO A 274 -5.26 9.65 11.23
N THR A 275 -5.40 9.37 12.52
CA THR A 275 -6.14 10.25 13.43
C THR A 275 -5.50 11.62 13.35
N VAL A 276 -6.32 12.64 13.09
CA VAL A 276 -5.94 14.06 12.93
C VAL A 276 -5.19 14.59 14.17
N ASP A 277 -5.14 13.83 15.27
CA ASP A 277 -4.53 14.18 16.55
C ASP A 277 -3.20 13.49 16.88
N GLU A 278 -2.55 12.75 15.97
CA GLU A 278 -1.16 12.37 16.24
C GLU A 278 -0.22 13.55 15.93
N PRO A 279 0.40 14.19 16.96
CA PRO A 279 1.42 15.17 16.69
C PRO A 279 2.55 14.43 15.97
N ARG A 280 2.72 14.71 14.68
CA ARG A 280 3.98 14.42 13.99
C ARG A 280 5.06 14.97 14.89
N LEU A 281 5.82 14.07 15.53
CA LEU A 281 7.01 14.43 16.28
C LEU A 281 7.86 15.21 15.29
N THR A 282 7.83 16.54 15.42
CA THR A 282 8.80 17.42 14.81
C THR A 282 10.14 16.97 15.39
N SER A 283 10.85 16.12 14.65
CA SER A 283 12.24 15.82 14.94
C SER A 283 13.00 17.12 14.71
N ARG A 284 13.12 17.90 15.78
CA ARG A 284 14.29 18.73 16.00
C ARG A 284 15.49 17.80 15.90
N PHE A 285 16.33 17.98 14.89
CA PHE A 285 17.78 18.22 14.97
C PHE A 285 18.35 18.19 13.56
#